data_AF-E0UT74-F1
#
_entry.id   AF-E0UT74-F1
#
_cell.length_a   1.000
_cell.length_b   1.000
_cell.length_c   1.000
_cell.angle_alpha   90.00
_cell.angle_beta   90.00
_cell.angle_gamma   90.00
#
_symmetry.space_group_name_H-M   'P 1'
#
loop_
_entity.id
_entity.type
_entity.pdbx_description
1 polymer ?
#
loop_
_entity_poly.entity_id
_entity_poly.type
_entity_poly.pdbx_seq_one_letter_code
_entity_poly.pdbx_strand_id
1 'polypeptide(L)' 'MKTITLKTEDTFFEHVTELAKSLHLSKSELIRKAIREYEKHIKKEALRKQIEQASFNVRVSNSEVTLDMDNTITDGLEHV' A
#
# COMPACT_ATOMS: atom_id res chain seq x y z
N MET A 1 -20.40 2.60 -24.32
CA MET A 1 -19.65 3.68 -23.63
C MET A 1 -20.64 4.44 -22.75
N LYS A 2 -20.26 4.81 -21.52
CA LYS A 2 -21.09 5.67 -20.66
C LYS A 2 -20.38 7.02 -20.50
N THR A 3 -21.14 8.10 -20.55
CA THR A 3 -20.63 9.46 -20.39
C THR A 3 -20.89 9.92 -18.97
N ILE A 4 -19.90 10.58 -18.36
CA ILE A 4 -20.00 11.20 -17.04
C ILE A 4 -19.68 12.68 -17.22
N THR A 5 -20.51 13.54 -16.65
CA THR A 5 -20.24 14.98 -16.56
C THR A 5 -19.69 15.26 -15.18
N LEU A 6 -18.49 15.82 -15.09
CA LEU A 6 -17.82 16.17 -13.85
C LEU A 6 -17.75 17.70 -13.75
N LYS A 7 -18.20 18.26 -12.63
CA LYS A 7 -17.95 19.66 -12.27
C LYS A 7 -16.62 19.72 -11.53
N THR A 8 -15.73 20.61 -11.95
CA THR A 8 -14.42 20.82 -11.34
C THR A 8 -14.16 22.30 -11.19
N GLU A 9 -13.16 22.64 -10.39
CA GLU A 9 -12.60 23.99 -10.38
C GLU A 9 -11.92 24.28 -11.73
N ASP A 10 -11.90 25.56 -12.12
CA ASP A 10 -11.33 26.01 -13.38
C ASP A 10 -9.82 25.70 -13.44
N THR A 11 -9.12 25.92 -12.33
CA THR A 11 -7.69 25.63 -12.17
C THR A 11 -7.36 24.15 -12.42
N PHE A 12 -8.21 23.25 -11.93
CA PHE A 12 -8.05 21.81 -12.16
C PHE A 12 -8.29 21.45 -13.63
N PHE A 13 -9.31 22.04 -14.26
CA PHE A 13 -9.61 21.79 -15.66
C PHE A 13 -8.48 22.27 -16.60
N GLU A 14 -7.91 23.43 -16.30
CA GLU A 14 -6.72 23.95 -16.99
C GLU A 14 -5.54 23.01 -16.84
N HIS A 15 -5.23 22.60 -15.61
CA HIS A 15 -4.13 21.67 -15.33
C HIS A 15 -4.30 20.33 -16.07
N VAL A 16 -5.50 19.73 -16.04
CA VAL A 16 -5.81 18.51 -16.81
C VAL A 16 -5.64 18.74 -18.32
N THR A 17 -6.01 19.92 -18.81
CA THR A 17 -5.89 20.25 -20.23
C THR A 17 -4.44 20.41 -20.65
N GLU A 18 -3.61 21.10 -19.87
CA GLU A 18 -2.18 21.26 -20.12
C GLU A 18 -1.44 19.92 -20.05
N LEU A 19 -1.74 19.12 -19.04
CA LEU A 19 -1.11 17.81 -18.84
C LEU A 19 -1.54 16.81 -19.92
N ALA A 20 -2.77 16.88 -20.40
CA ALA A 20 -3.21 16.10 -21.55
C ALA A 20 -2.46 16.52 -22.82
N LYS A 21 -2.23 17.82 -23.03
CA LYS A 21 -1.44 18.32 -24.17
C LYS A 21 0.01 17.86 -24.10
N SER A 22 0.67 17.98 -22.94
CA SER A 22 2.08 17.60 -22.79
C SER A 22 2.33 16.11 -22.99
N LEU A 23 1.36 15.27 -22.61
CA LEU A 23 1.42 13.83 -22.80
C LEU A 23 0.86 13.36 -24.16
N HIS A 24 0.40 14.27 -25.01
CA HIS A 24 -0.27 13.97 -26.28
C HIS A 24 -1.45 13.00 -26.13
N LEU A 25 -2.22 13.13 -25.05
CA LEU A 25 -3.39 12.29 -24.75
C LEU A 25 -4.68 13.11 -24.83
N SER A 26 -5.80 12.41 -25.05
CA SER A 26 -7.11 13.02 -24.80
C SER A 26 -7.36 13.18 -23.30
N LYS A 27 -8.13 14.21 -22.89
CA LYS A 27 -8.53 14.40 -21.49
C LYS A 27 -9.17 13.14 -20.89
N SER A 28 -10.06 12.49 -21.64
CA SER A 28 -10.72 11.25 -21.20
C SER A 28 -9.74 10.06 -21.08
N GLU A 29 -8.72 9.99 -21.93
CA GLU A 29 -7.68 8.96 -21.80
C GLU A 29 -6.77 9.23 -20.59
N LEU A 30 -6.37 10.49 -20.39
CA LEU A 30 -5.60 10.89 -19.23
C LEU A 30 -6.31 10.51 -17.93
N ILE A 31 -7.59 10.89 -17.80
CA ILE A 31 -8.42 10.57 -16.62
C ILE A 31 -8.51 9.05 -16.41
N ARG A 32 -8.70 8.27 -17.48
CA ARG A 32 -8.75 6.80 -17.38
C ARG A 32 -7.42 6.20 -16.90
N LYS A 33 -6.29 6.71 -17.39
CA LYS A 33 -4.96 6.27 -16.93
C LYS A 33 -4.74 6.66 -15.47
N ALA A 34 -5.06 7.89 -15.10
CA ALA A 34 -4.93 8.38 -13.72
C ALA A 34 -5.74 7.53 -12.73
N ILE A 35 -7.00 7.20 -13.05
CA ILE A 35 -7.84 6.35 -12.19
C ILE A 35 -7.23 4.95 -12.02
N ARG A 36 -6.73 4.35 -13.11
CA ARG A 36 -6.09 3.02 -13.05
C ARG A 36 -4.81 3.02 -12.21
N GLU A 37 -3.98 4.04 -12.36
CA GLU A 37 -2.75 4.16 -11.56
C GLU A 37 -3.08 4.43 -10.09
N TYR A 38 -4.10 5.25 -9.81
CA TYR A 38 -4.56 5.48 -8.45
C TYR A 38 -5.10 4.19 -7.79
N GLU A 39 -5.86 3.37 -8.54
CA GLU A 39 -6.33 2.07 -8.05
C GLU A 39 -5.16 1.12 -7.71
N LYS A 40 -4.14 1.06 -8.57
CA LYS A 40 -2.93 0.27 -8.31
C LYS A 40 -2.20 0.77 -7.07
N HIS A 41 -2.08 2.08 -6.92
CA HIS A 41 -1.43 2.69 -5.77
C HIS A 41 -2.14 2.31 -4.46
N ILE A 42 -3.48 2.41 -4.41
CA ILE A 42 -4.26 2.01 -3.24
C ILE A 42 -4.03 0.53 -2.89
N LYS A 43 -4.07 -0.36 -3.89
CA LYS A 43 -3.85 -1.80 -3.67
C LYS A 43 -2.45 -2.08 -3.14
N LYS A 44 -1.44 -1.39 -3.67
CA LYS A 44 -0.05 -1.53 -3.22
C LYS A 44 0.12 -1.05 -1.78
N GLU A 45 -0.47 0.07 -1.42
CA GLU A 45 -0.44 0.60 -0.05
C GLU A 45 -1.14 -0.33 0.95
N ALA A 46 -2.30 -0.88 0.57
CA ALA A 46 -3.01 -1.87 1.39
C ALA A 46 -2.16 -3.13 1.62
N LEU A 47 -1.53 -3.66 0.56
CA LEU A 47 -0.64 -4.82 0.65
C LEU A 47 0.58 -4.52 1.53
N ARG A 48 1.20 -3.35 1.37
CA ARG A 48 2.34 -2.92 2.18
C ARG A 48 1.99 -2.93 3.67
N LYS A 49 0.85 -2.36 4.05
CA LYS A 49 0.38 -2.36 5.43
C LYS A 49 0.16 -3.76 5.98
N GLN A 50 -0.39 -4.68 5.17
CA GLN A 50 -0.56 -6.08 5.56
C GLN A 50 0.78 -6.77 5.82
N ILE A 51 1.77 -6.55 4.95
CA ILE A 51 3.13 -7.11 5.11
C ILE A 51 3.81 -6.54 6.35
N GLU A 52 3.70 -5.23 6.59
CA GLU A 52 4.24 -4.57 7.77
C GLU A 52 3.64 -5.17 9.06
N GLN A 53 2.31 -5.36 9.08
CA GLN A 53 1.63 -5.97 10.23
C GLN A 53 2.04 -7.44 10.42
N ALA A 54 2.10 -8.24 9.35
CA ALA A 54 2.53 -9.62 9.43
C ALA A 54 3.98 -9.73 9.94
N SER A 55 4.86 -8.86 9.46
CA SER A 55 6.26 -8.79 9.91
C SER A 55 6.37 -8.41 11.39
N PHE A 56 5.52 -7.49 11.86
CA PHE A 56 5.46 -7.14 13.27
C PHE A 56 5.02 -8.34 14.12
N ASN A 57 3.93 -9.01 13.73
CA ASN A 57 3.42 -10.18 14.45
C ASN A 57 4.46 -11.30 14.53
N VAL A 58 5.14 -11.59 13.42
CA VAL A 58 6.20 -12.62 13.38
C VAL A 58 7.35 -12.26 14.31
N ARG A 59 7.77 -11.00 14.38
CA ARG A 59 8.82 -10.58 15.32
C ARG A 59 8.41 -10.78 16.77
N VAL A 60 7.17 -10.44 17.12
CA VAL A 60 6.63 -10.64 18.47
C VAL A 60 6.62 -12.14 18.81
N SER A 61 6.00 -12.97 17.96
CA SER A 61 5.97 -14.42 18.19
C SER A 61 7.37 -15.05 18.25
N ASN A 62 8.32 -14.57 17.43
CA ASN A 62 9.69 -15.06 17.49
C ASN A 62 10.38 -14.68 18.81
N SER A 63 10.12 -13.48 19.35
CA SER A 63 10.63 -13.08 20.66
C SER A 63 10.04 -13.92 21.79
N GLU A 64 8.75 -14.24 21.73
CA GLU A 64 8.09 -15.13 22.71
C GLU A 64 8.71 -16.52 22.69
N VAL A 65 8.87 -17.13 21.50
CA VAL A 65 9.50 -18.45 21.36
C VAL A 65 10.95 -18.45 21.87
N THR A 66 11.72 -17.40 21.57
CA THR A 66 13.11 -17.31 22.03
C THR A 66 13.17 -17.26 23.56
N LEU A 67 12.28 -16.49 24.17
CA LEU A 67 12.20 -16.34 25.62
C LEU A 67 11.76 -17.64 26.30
N ASP A 68 10.80 -18.35 25.72
CA ASP A 68 10.39 -19.69 26.16
C ASP A 68 11.55 -20.69 26.09
N MET A 69 12.35 -20.65 25.01
CA MET A 69 13.54 -21.50 24.89
C MET A 69 14.61 -21.14 25.93
N ASP A 70 14.87 -19.85 26.15
CA ASP A 70 15.84 -19.39 27.15
C ASP A 70 15.48 -19.88 28.57
N ASN A 71 14.18 -19.93 28.89
CA ASN A 71 13.70 -20.44 30.17
C ASN A 71 13.97 -21.95 30.37
N THR A 72 14.18 -22.70 29.30
CA THR A 72 14.45 -24.16 29.35
C THR A 72 15.95 -24.49 29.37
N ILE A 73 16.84 -23.49 29.35
CA ILE A 73 18.30 -23.71 29.31
C ILE A 73 18.81 -24.52 30.51
N THR A 74 18.17 -24.40 31.67
CA THR A 74 18.56 -25.09 32.91
C THR A 74 17.72 -26.33 33.21
N ASP A 75 16.76 -26.69 32.36
CA ASP A 75 15.92 -27.87 32.57
C ASP A 75 16.77 -29.14 32.58
N GLY A 76 16.66 -29.92 33.67
CA GLY A 76 17.41 -31.16 33.87
C GLY A 76 18.81 -31.00 34.46
N LEU A 77 19.24 -29.78 34.77
CA LEU A 77 20.52 -29.50 35.45
C LEU A 77 20.38 -29.22 36.95
N GLU A 78 19.17 -29.34 37.53
CA GLU A 78 18.90 -29.04 38.95
C GLU A 78 19.57 -30.00 39.97
N HIS A 79 20.27 -31.04 39.50
CA HIS A 79 20.88 -32.08 40.35
C HIS A 79 22.35 -32.41 40.00
N VAL A 80 23.07 -31.50 39.31
CA VAL A 80 24.52 -31.61 39.09
C VAL A 80 25.28 -30.67 40.04
#